data_AF-A0A117EDP5-F1
#
_entry.id   AF-A0A117EDP5-F1
#
_cell.length_a   1.000
_cell.length_b   1.000
_cell.length_c   1.000
_cell.angle_alpha   90.00
_cell.angle_beta   90.00
_cell.angle_gamma   90.00
#
_symmetry.space_group_name_H-M   'P 1'
#
loop_
_entity.id
_entity.type
_entity.pdbx_description
1 polymer ?
#
loop_
_entity_poly.entity_id
_entity_poly.type
_entity_poly.pdbx_seq_one_letter_code
_entity_poly.pdbx_strand_id
1 'polypeptide(L)' 'MTAGSRPPPTSVDMNLEQLGRVAAHALFAAIAGTPSTGIDPLPCRVAIRGSTAPLS' A
#
# COMPACT_ATOMS: atom_id res chain seq x y z
N MET A 1 -2.39 -9.62 -5.36
CA MET A 1 -2.32 -10.97 -5.96
C MET A 1 -1.59 -11.90 -4.99
N THR A 2 -2.27 -12.84 -4.35
CA THR A 2 -1.68 -13.82 -3.39
C THR A 2 -2.35 -15.20 -3.45
N ALA A 3 -3.12 -15.49 -4.51
CA ALA A 3 -4.03 -16.65 -4.54
C ALA A 3 -3.41 -17.95 -5.08
N GLY A 4 -2.24 -17.90 -5.73
CA GLY A 4 -1.62 -19.07 -6.37
C GLY A 4 -0.83 -19.99 -5.43
N SER A 5 -0.59 -19.56 -4.20
CA SER A 5 0.24 -20.23 -3.20
C SER A 5 -0.60 -21.03 -2.20
N ARG A 6 -0.06 -22.17 -1.74
CA ARG A 6 -0.67 -23.02 -0.70
C ARG A 6 0.39 -23.35 0.37
N PRO A 7 0.27 -22.84 1.62
CA PRO A 7 -0.77 -21.93 2.11
C PRO A 7 -0.67 -20.51 1.51
N PRO A 8 -1.75 -19.70 1.54
CA PRO A 8 -1.68 -18.29 1.13
C PRO A 8 -0.71 -17.48 2.01
N PRO A 9 0.13 -16.60 1.44
CA PRO A 9 1.14 -15.86 2.17
C PRO A 9 0.52 -14.73 2.98
N THR A 10 0.98 -14.59 4.22
CA THR A 10 0.90 -13.32 4.94
C THR A 10 1.67 -12.26 4.13
N SER A 11 1.08 -11.08 3.97
CA SER A 11 1.66 -10.01 3.16
C SER A 11 1.41 -8.64 3.77
N VAL A 12 2.11 -7.62 3.29
CA VAL A 12 1.76 -6.22 3.56
C VAL A 12 0.74 -5.78 2.50
N ASP A 13 -0.39 -5.25 2.94
CA ASP A 13 -1.29 -4.47 2.08
C ASP A 13 -0.85 -3.00 2.12
N MET A 14 -0.41 -2.52 0.96
CA MET A 14 0.15 -1.19 0.75
C MET A 14 -0.89 -0.10 0.50
N ASN A 15 -2.19 -0.41 0.54
CA ASN A 15 -3.27 0.54 0.33
C ASN A 15 -3.13 1.31 -1.01
N LEU A 16 -2.84 0.57 -2.09
CA LEU A 16 -2.48 1.14 -3.40
C LEU A 16 -3.56 2.02 -4.01
N GLU A 17 -4.83 1.79 -3.67
CA GLU A 17 -5.93 2.66 -4.10
C GLU A 17 -5.80 4.06 -3.49
N GLN A 18 -5.58 4.15 -2.18
CA GLN A 18 -5.36 5.43 -1.51
C GLN A 18 -4.08 6.10 -2.00
N LEU A 19 -3.00 5.33 -2.18
CA LEU A 19 -1.76 5.85 -2.76
C LEU A 19 -2.00 6.47 -4.14
N GLY A 20 -2.72 5.77 -5.03
CA GLY A 20 -3.06 6.28 -6.36
C GLY A 20 -3.87 7.57 -6.30
N ARG A 21 -4.85 7.65 -5.39
CA ARG A 21 -5.67 8.85 -5.19
C ARG A 21 -4.84 10.05 -4.73
N VAL A 22 -3.98 9.85 -3.72
CA VAL A 22 -3.09 10.91 -3.21
C VAL A 22 -2.09 11.35 -4.28
N ALA A 23 -1.46 10.40 -4.97
CA ALA A 23 -0.51 10.69 -6.04
C ALA A 23 -1.16 11.46 -7.20
N ALA A 24 -2.38 11.09 -7.60
CA ALA A 24 -3.12 11.80 -8.63
C ALA A 24 -3.41 13.25 -8.21
N HIS A 25 -3.88 13.47 -6.98
CA HIS A 25 -4.12 14.83 -6.47
C HIS A 25 -2.83 15.66 -6.41
N ALA A 26 -1.73 15.09 -5.92
CA ALA A 26 -0.44 15.76 -5.87
C ALA A 26 0.06 16.14 -7.28
N LEU A 27 -0.12 15.24 -8.26
CA LEU A 27 0.23 15.51 -9.65
C LEU A 27 -0.61 16.66 -10.24
N PHE A 28 -1.93 16.67 -10.02
CA PHE A 28 -2.78 17.77 -10.49
C PHE A 28 -2.44 19.10 -9.81
N ALA A 29 -2.12 19.09 -8.51
CA ALA A 29 -1.66 20.29 -7.81
C ALA A 29 -0.35 20.81 -8.40
N ALA A 30 0.59 19.92 -8.73
CA ALA A 30 1.83 20.31 -9.40
C ALA A 30 1.58 20.92 -10.78
N ILE A 31 0.68 20.33 -11.58
CA ILE A 31 0.25 20.87 -12.89
C ILE A 31 -0.37 22.27 -12.72
N ALA A 32 -1.14 22.49 -11.66
CA ALA A 32 -1.75 23.78 -11.34
C ALA A 32 -0.77 24.83 -10.77
N GLY A 33 0.52 24.49 -10.65
CA GLY A 33 1.56 25.41 -10.16
C GLY A 33 1.76 25.39 -8.63
N THR A 34 1.17 24.43 -7.92
CA THR A 34 1.33 24.26 -6.46
C THR A 34 1.90 22.87 -6.12
N PRO A 35 3.15 22.56 -6.50
CA PRO A 35 3.76 21.27 -6.20
C PRO A 35 4.02 21.12 -4.70
N SER A 36 3.75 19.92 -4.17
CA SER A 36 4.21 19.50 -2.84
C SER A 36 5.56 18.78 -2.97
N THR A 37 6.48 19.01 -2.03
CA THR A 37 7.83 18.41 -2.03
C THR A 37 8.06 17.58 -0.76
N GLY A 38 8.98 16.61 -0.87
CA GLY A 38 9.29 15.69 0.22
C GLY A 38 8.50 14.37 0.13
N ILE A 39 8.51 13.63 1.24
CA ILE A 39 7.87 12.31 1.35
C ILE A 39 6.62 12.42 2.22
N ASP A 40 5.48 12.00 1.68
CA ASP A 40 4.22 11.88 2.40
C ASP A 40 3.93 10.39 2.71
N PRO A 41 4.14 9.92 3.96
CA PRO A 41 3.95 8.53 4.31
C PRO A 41 2.45 8.18 4.44
N LEU A 42 2.05 7.09 3.79
CA LEU A 42 0.70 6.55 3.89
C LEU A 42 0.66 5.26 4.71
N PRO A 43 -0.44 5.00 5.44
CA PRO A 43 -0.56 3.79 6.24
C PRO A 43 -0.61 2.54 5.38
N CYS A 44 0.10 1.51 5.82
CA CYS A 44 -0.02 0.14 5.33
C CYS A 44 -0.48 -0.78 6.46
N ARG A 45 -0.88 -2.01 6.14
CA ARG A 45 -1.28 -2.99 7.15
C ARG A 45 -0.78 -4.39 6.81
N VAL A 46 -0.54 -5.20 7.84
CA VAL A 46 -0.23 -6.62 7.66
C VAL A 46 -1.53 -7.39 7.45
N ALA A 47 -1.61 -8.13 6.34
CA ALA A 47 -2.68 -9.06 6.03
C ALA A 47 -2.21 -10.49 6.38
N ILE A 48 -2.53 -10.93 7.60
CA ILE A 48 -2.20 -12.28 8.10
C ILE A 48 -2.97 -13.33 7.29
N ARG A 49 -2.27 -14.39 6.85
CA ARG A 49 -2.83 -15.55 6.16
C ARG A 49 -2.10 -16.83 6.60
N GLY A 50 -2.33 -17.94 5.88
CA GLY A 50 -1.91 -19.28 6.28
C GLY A 50 -0.40 -19.56 6.33
N SER A 51 0.46 -18.65 5.87
CA SER A 51 1.92 -18.82 5.96
C SER A 51 2.53 -18.34 7.28
N THR A 52 1.74 -17.87 8.24
CA THR A 52 2.23 -17.40 9.54
C THR A 52 1.34 -17.97 10.65
N ALA A 53 1.96 -18.62 11.63
CA ALA A 53 1.29 -19.25 12.77
C ALA A 53 2.15 -19.06 14.05
N PRO A 54 1.57 -19.21 15.25
CA PRO A 54 2.32 -19.21 16.49
C PRO A 54 3.39 -20.32 16.52
N LEU A 55 4.49 -20.06 17.22
CA LEU A 55 5.47 -21.10 17.52
C LEU A 55 4.89 -22.03 18.60
N SER A 56 5.05 -23.32 18.39
CA SER A 56 4.66 -24.41 19.30
C SER A 56 5.85 -24.93 20.09
#